data_AF-A0A6G2VUC0-F1
#
_entry.id   AF-A0A6G2VUC0-F1
#
_cell.length_a   1.000
_cell.length_b   1.000
_cell.length_c   1.000
_cell.angle_alpha   90.00
_cell.angle_beta   90.00
_cell.angle_gamma   90.00
#
_symmetry.space_group_name_H-M   'P 1'
#
loop_
_entity.id
_entity.type
_entity.pdbx_description
1 polymer ?
#
loop_
_entity_poly.entity_id
_entity_poly.type
_entity_poly.pdbx_seq_one_letter_code
_entity_poly.pdbx_strand_id
1 'polypeptide(L)' 'MADTDPVYADTLAGQLRTRRPDLLELAENELQKLRLSMRTVADFLHNEAVALDIRQNLARDLHLPEPTR' A
#
# COMPACT_ATOMS: atom_id res chain seq x y z
N MET A 1 1.94 -27.02 -6.62
CA MET A 1 1.79 -25.59 -6.30
C MET A 1 0.47 -25.43 -5.59
N ALA A 2 0.47 -25.47 -4.26
CA ALA A 2 -0.74 -25.35 -3.43
C ALA A 2 -0.96 -23.91 -2.93
N ASP A 3 0.06 -23.05 -3.02
CA ASP A 3 0.04 -21.67 -2.52
C ASP A 3 -0.84 -20.72 -3.33
N THR A 4 -1.41 -21.18 -4.44
CA THR A 4 -2.33 -20.41 -5.31
C THR A 4 -3.75 -20.97 -5.29
N ASP A 5 -4.01 -22.02 -4.50
CA ASP A 5 -5.36 -22.57 -4.33
C ASP A 5 -6.19 -21.63 -3.42
N PRO A 6 -7.27 -21.02 -3.93
CA PRO A 6 -8.09 -20.09 -3.15
C PRO A 6 -8.70 -20.75 -1.90
N VAL A 7 -9.01 -22.04 -1.94
CA VAL A 7 -9.55 -22.78 -0.78
C VAL A 7 -8.49 -22.92 0.31
N TYR A 8 -7.23 -23.12 -0.08
CA TYR A 8 -6.10 -23.20 0.85
C TYR A 8 -5.82 -21.83 1.49
N ALA A 9 -5.83 -20.75 0.70
CA ALA A 9 -5.65 -19.39 1.19
C ALA A 9 -6.74 -18.99 2.21
N ASP A 10 -8.01 -19.29 1.92
CA ASP A 10 -9.13 -19.03 2.83
C ASP A 10 -9.02 -19.83 4.14
N THR A 11 -8.61 -21.10 4.04
CA THR A 11 -8.40 -21.95 5.22
C THR A 11 -7.27 -21.40 6.10
N LEU A 12 -6.16 -20.97 5.51
CA LEU A 12 -5.02 -20.39 6.21
C LEU A 12 -5.39 -19.04 6.87
N ALA A 13 -6.15 -18.19 6.16
CA ALA A 13 -6.65 -16.93 6.69
C ALA A 13 -7.58 -17.15 7.89
N GLY A 14 -8.47 -18.14 7.82
CA GLY A 14 -9.31 -18.55 8.96
C GLY A 14 -8.47 -19.02 10.16
N GLN A 15 -7.46 -19.84 9.93
CA GLN A 15 -6.56 -20.31 10.99
C GLN A 15 -5.73 -19.19 11.63
N LEU A 16 -5.22 -18.25 10.83
CA LEU A 16 -4.51 -17.06 11.31
C LEU A 16 -5.41 -16.21 12.21
N ARG A 17 -6.66 -15.96 11.76
CA ARG A 17 -7.64 -15.17 12.51
C ARG A 17 -7.96 -15.77 13.87
N THR A 18 -8.05 -17.10 14.00
CA THR A 18 -8.39 -17.76 15.26
C THR A 18 -7.19 -18.02 16.15
N ARG A 19 -6.03 -18.38 15.58
CA ARG A 19 -4.87 -18.84 16.35
C ARG A 19 -3.86 -17.75 16.66
N ARG A 20 -3.80 -16.70 15.82
CA ARG A 20 -2.80 -15.63 15.90
C ARG A 20 -3.42 -14.26 15.58
N PRO A 21 -4.40 -13.80 16.39
CA PRO A 21 -5.02 -12.50 16.20
C PRO A 21 -3.99 -11.35 16.27
N ASP A 22 -2.89 -11.56 17.02
CA ASP A 22 -1.74 -10.66 17.11
C ASP A 22 -1.07 -10.40 15.74
N LEU A 23 -0.91 -11.43 14.92
CA LEU A 23 -0.30 -11.30 13.59
C LEU A 23 -1.25 -10.65 12.59
N LEU A 24 -2.55 -10.92 12.72
CA LEU A 24 -3.57 -10.27 11.89
C LEU A 24 -3.63 -8.78 12.19
N GLU A 25 -3.68 -8.40 13.46
CA GLU A 25 -3.65 -7.01 13.89
C GLU A 25 -2.37 -6.29 13.45
N LEU A 26 -1.21 -6.96 13.54
CA LEU A 26 0.04 -6.41 13.01
C LEU A 26 -0.04 -6.17 11.50
N ALA A 27 -0.53 -7.15 10.72
CA ALA A 27 -0.67 -7.02 9.28
C ALA A 27 -1.67 -5.92 8.88
N GLU A 28 -2.78 -5.79 9.60
CA GLU A 28 -3.76 -4.70 9.40
C GLU A 28 -3.14 -3.33 9.70
N ASN A 29 -2.37 -3.23 10.77
CA ASN A 29 -1.64 -2.00 11.13
C ASN A 29 -0.60 -1.62 10.08
N GLU A 30 0.22 -2.58 9.60
CA GLU A 30 1.19 -2.33 8.54
C GLU A 30 0.50 -1.93 7.23
N LEU A 31 -0.62 -2.57 6.89
CA LEU A 31 -1.42 -2.18 5.72
C LEU A 31 -1.99 -0.76 5.87
N GLN A 32 -2.44 -0.38 7.06
CA GLN A 32 -2.92 0.97 7.34
C GLN A 32 -1.78 2.01 7.18
N LYS A 33 -0.59 1.72 7.70
CA LYS A 33 0.60 2.58 7.53
C LYS A 33 0.95 2.76 6.05
N LEU A 34 0.95 1.67 5.29
CA LEU A 34 1.21 1.71 3.84
C LEU A 34 0.18 2.56 3.11
N ARG A 35 -1.11 2.36 3.38
CA ARG A 35 -2.20 3.17 2.78
C ARG A 35 -2.05 4.65 3.10
N LEU A 36 -1.69 4.98 4.34
CA LEU A 36 -1.46 6.36 4.75
C LEU A 36 -0.26 6.96 4.01
N SER A 37 0.85 6.23 3.91
CA SER A 37 2.03 6.66 3.15
C SER A 37 1.69 6.90 1.68
N MET A 38 0.99 5.97 1.02
CA MET A 38 0.57 6.14 -0.37
C MET A 38 -0.33 7.36 -0.55
N ARG A 39 -1.23 7.63 0.40
CA ARG A 39 -2.07 8.82 0.39
C ARG A 39 -1.23 10.09 0.50
N THR A 40 -0.27 10.15 1.43
CA THR A 40 0.62 11.31 1.57
C THR A 40 1.43 11.57 0.30
N VAL A 41 1.94 10.51 -0.35
CA VAL A 41 2.64 10.64 -1.64
C VAL A 41 1.70 11.19 -2.71
N ALA A 42 0.47 10.67 -2.81
CA ALA A 42 -0.51 11.17 -3.76
C ALA A 42 -0.85 12.64 -3.49
N ASP A 43 -1.11 13.01 -2.24
CA ASP A 43 -1.42 14.39 -1.84
C ASP A 43 -0.24 15.33 -2.20
N PHE A 44 1.01 14.89 -2.00
CA PHE A 44 2.19 15.66 -2.40
C PHE A 44 2.28 15.84 -3.93
N LEU A 45 2.07 14.78 -4.72
CA LEU A 45 2.13 14.83 -6.18
C LEU A 45 1.04 15.72 -6.80
N HIS A 46 -0.08 15.93 -6.10
CA HIS A 46 -1.17 16.80 -6.54
C HIS A 46 -1.16 18.19 -5.87
N ASN A 47 -0.19 18.47 -5.00
CA ASN A 47 -0.09 19.76 -4.34
C ASN A 47 0.53 20.81 -5.27
N GLU A 48 -0.31 21.65 -5.87
CA GLU A 48 0.11 22.73 -6.78
C GLU A 48 0.99 23.81 -6.11
N ALA A 49 1.04 23.85 -4.77
CA ALA A 49 1.99 24.73 -4.06
C ALA A 49 3.45 24.23 -4.17
N VAL A 50 3.67 22.96 -4.53
CA VAL A 50 4.99 22.38 -4.77
C VAL A 50 5.32 22.50 -6.26
N ALA A 51 6.56 22.90 -6.54
CA ALA A 51 7.05 23.06 -7.91
C ALA A 51 6.84 21.77 -8.74
N LEU A 52 6.40 21.95 -9.99
CA LEU A 52 6.00 20.86 -10.88
C LEU A 52 7.16 19.88 -11.15
N ASP A 53 8.37 20.39 -11.32
CA ASP A 53 9.58 19.60 -11.55
C ASP A 53 9.89 18.66 -10.38
N ILE A 54 9.75 19.12 -9.14
CA ILE A 54 9.93 18.29 -7.94
C ILE A 54 8.91 17.15 -7.93
N ARG A 55 7.63 17.44 -8.23
CA ARG A 55 6.57 16.44 -8.27
C ARG A 55 6.77 15.43 -9.40
N GLN A 56 7.18 15.89 -10.58
CA GLN A 56 7.48 15.03 -11.73
C GLN A 56 8.68 14.11 -11.47
N ASN A 57 9.76 14.64 -10.86
CA ASN A 57 10.92 13.83 -10.50
C ASN A 57 10.55 12.74 -9.48
N LEU A 58 9.78 13.09 -8.44
CA LEU A 58 9.32 12.09 -7.47
C LEU A 58 8.41 11.02 -8.12
N ALA A 59 7.48 11.42 -8.99
CA ALA A 59 6.63 10.48 -9.71
C ALA A 59 7.48 9.51 -10.55
N ARG A 60 8.52 10.00 -11.21
CA ARG A 60 9.44 9.18 -12.00
C ARG A 60 10.22 8.18 -11.15
N ASP A 61 10.77 8.62 -10.02
CA ASP A 61 11.52 7.77 -9.09
C ASP A 61 10.64 6.64 -8.52
N LEU A 62 9.34 6.90 -8.36
CA LEU A 62 8.37 5.93 -7.85
C LEU A 62 7.67 5.12 -8.97
N HIS A 63 8.07 5.31 -10.23
CA HIS A 63 7.42 4.71 -11.40
C HIS A 63 5.89 4.96 -11.47
N LEU A 64 5.47 6.16 -11.07
CA LEU A 64 4.07 6.63 -11.10
C LEU A 64 3.82 7.55 -12.30
N PRO A 65 2.55 7.75 -12.70
CA PRO A 65 2.19 8.74 -13.70
C PRO A 65 2.64 10.15 -13.27
N GLU A 66 3.36 10.85 -14.15
CA GLU A 66 3.85 12.21 -13.87
C GLU A 66 2.68 13.21 -13.84
N PRO A 67 2.60 14.09 -12.82
CA PRO A 67 1.60 15.15 -12.80
C PRO A 67 1.88 16.18 -13.90
N THR A 68 0.81 16.70 -14.51
CA THR A 68 0.88 17.65 -15.63
C THR A 68 0.59 19.09 -15.24
N ARG A 69 0.10 19.31 -14.02
CA ARG A 69 -0.28 20.61 -13.46
C ARG A 69 0.13 20.67 -12.01
#